data_AF-A0A950W7R1-F1
#
_entry.id   AF-A0A950W7R1-F1
#
_cell.length_a   1.000
_cell.length_b   1.000
_cell.length_c   1.000
_cell.angle_alpha   90.00
_cell.angle_beta   90.00
_cell.angle_gamma   90.00
#
_symmetry.space_group_name_H-M   'P 1'
#
loop_
_entity.id
_entity.type
_entity.pdbx_description
1 polymer ?
#
loop_
_entity_poly.entity_id
_entity_poly.type
_entity_poly.pdbx_seq_one_letter_code
_entity_poly.pdbx_strand_id
1 'polypeptide(L)'
;MSISVPYESSAAINNAVLAEIDIEEMLERFDPFITSQVKELVRQNPNIAHAAVRDLETDELIQRVRIKFWNVLKNRQVEYSKAYIRRIIHSEFVDMLRRKRPMQSLPLPIDEEGELYQGAMLITPGQGMSDPEYEYEEEVELTICMDEMVDAVLQLPARQQQAMVCSLRDRVDDLTRLEDAFDTRQVDMSMLQWPTKKAEKQILQASLSAARTHLVKSLKDRDLYRKALSRLKKAKALTLA
;
A
#
# COMPACT_ATOMS: atom_id res chain seq x y z
N MET A 1 -54.27 51.43 -3.86
CA MET A 1 -53.22 50.56 -3.30
C MET A 1 -53.27 49.25 -4.07
N SER A 2 -52.35 49.02 -5.00
CA SER A 2 -52.28 47.80 -5.80
C SER A 2 -50.98 47.09 -5.44
N ILE A 3 -51.10 45.93 -4.81
CA ILE A 3 -49.97 45.08 -4.41
C ILE A 3 -49.66 44.17 -5.59
N SER A 4 -48.56 44.47 -6.28
CA SER A 4 -47.97 43.59 -7.29
C SER A 4 -47.25 42.46 -6.57
N VAL A 5 -47.72 41.22 -6.77
CA VAL A 5 -47.04 40.01 -6.30
C VAL A 5 -46.13 39.53 -7.44
N PRO A 6 -44.83 39.29 -7.19
CA PRO A 6 -43.87 38.96 -8.24
C PRO A 6 -44.05 37.52 -8.72
N TYR A 7 -44.24 37.36 -10.04
CA TYR A 7 -44.50 36.12 -10.75
C TYR A 7 -43.19 35.46 -11.26
N GLU A 8 -42.12 35.45 -10.46
CA GLU A 8 -40.79 34.98 -10.90
C GLU A 8 -40.44 33.54 -10.44
N SER A 9 -41.32 32.86 -9.70
CA SER A 9 -40.94 31.60 -9.03
C SER A 9 -41.19 30.31 -9.83
N SER A 10 -41.97 30.32 -10.93
CA SER A 10 -42.42 29.06 -11.57
C SER A 10 -41.38 28.43 -12.53
N ALA A 11 -40.65 29.25 -13.30
CA ALA A 11 -39.69 28.74 -14.29
C ALA A 11 -38.42 28.15 -13.67
N ALA A 12 -37.94 28.75 -12.57
CA ALA A 12 -36.77 28.27 -11.85
C ALA A 12 -37.03 26.93 -11.13
N ILE A 13 -38.25 26.75 -10.60
CA ILE A 13 -38.67 25.48 -9.97
C ILE A 13 -38.74 24.36 -11.02
N ASN A 14 -39.31 24.63 -12.20
CA ASN A 14 -39.43 23.63 -13.25
C ASN A 14 -38.07 23.15 -13.79
N ASN A 15 -37.09 24.04 -13.95
CA ASN A 15 -35.75 23.66 -14.39
C ASN A 15 -34.97 22.83 -13.35
N ALA A 16 -35.13 23.13 -12.06
CA ALA A 16 -34.50 22.35 -11.00
C ALA A 16 -35.09 20.93 -10.93
N VAL A 17 -36.41 20.80 -11.03
CA VAL A 17 -37.11 19.51 -11.03
C VAL A 17 -36.70 18.66 -12.24
N LEU A 18 -36.56 19.26 -13.42
CA LEU A 18 -36.10 18.56 -14.62
C LEU A 18 -34.65 18.06 -14.50
N ALA A 19 -33.77 18.85 -13.87
CA ALA A 19 -32.40 18.43 -13.61
C ALA A 19 -32.30 17.29 -12.57
N GLU A 20 -33.18 17.28 -11.57
CA GLU A 20 -33.26 16.19 -10.59
C GLU A 20 -33.74 14.88 -11.22
N ILE A 21 -34.71 14.94 -12.15
CA ILE A 21 -35.20 13.77 -12.90
C ILE A 21 -34.08 13.16 -13.76
N ASP A 22 -33.27 13.99 -14.43
CA ASP A 22 -32.13 13.52 -15.26
C ASP A 22 -31.03 12.86 -14.41
N ILE A 23 -30.80 13.35 -13.19
CA ILE A 23 -29.84 12.74 -12.26
C ILE A 23 -30.32 11.37 -11.78
N GLU A 24 -31.60 11.24 -11.41
CA GLU A 24 -32.13 9.96 -10.92
C GLU A 24 -32.12 8.90 -12.04
N GLU A 25 -32.50 9.27 -13.26
CA GLU A 25 -32.42 8.37 -14.42
C GLU A 25 -30.97 7.92 -14.70
N MET A 26 -30.01 8.83 -14.57
CA MET A 26 -28.60 8.46 -14.67
C MET A 26 -28.14 7.53 -13.54
N LEU A 27 -28.59 7.74 -12.30
CA LEU A 27 -28.26 6.85 -11.18
C LEU A 27 -28.84 5.45 -11.40
N GLU A 28 -30.12 5.33 -11.75
CA GLU A 28 -30.78 4.06 -12.06
C GLU A 28 -30.07 3.32 -13.19
N ARG A 29 -29.67 4.05 -14.24
CA ARG A 29 -28.92 3.48 -15.38
C ARG A 29 -27.57 2.88 -14.97
N PHE A 30 -26.88 3.47 -13.99
CA PHE A 30 -25.55 3.01 -13.55
C PHE A 30 -25.58 2.09 -12.32
N ASP A 31 -26.72 1.93 -11.66
CA ASP A 31 -26.86 1.10 -10.45
C ASP A 31 -26.42 -0.37 -10.66
N PRO A 32 -26.81 -1.06 -11.76
CA PRO A 32 -26.31 -2.42 -12.02
C PRO A 32 -24.78 -2.49 -12.20
N PHE A 33 -24.19 -1.44 -12.78
CA PHE A 33 -22.74 -1.35 -12.96
C PHE A 33 -22.02 -1.13 -11.63
N ILE A 34 -22.53 -0.24 -10.77
CA ILE A 34 -21.99 -0.02 -9.42
C ILE A 34 -22.05 -1.32 -8.62
N THR A 35 -23.22 -1.94 -8.56
CA THR A 35 -23.47 -3.18 -7.81
C THR A 35 -22.55 -4.32 -8.27
N SER A 36 -22.42 -4.54 -9.59
CA SER A 36 -21.54 -5.59 -10.11
C SER A 36 -20.06 -5.35 -9.83
N GLN A 37 -19.57 -4.11 -9.96
CA GLN A 37 -18.18 -3.78 -9.67
C GLN A 37 -17.85 -3.90 -8.18
N VAL A 38 -18.74 -3.47 -7.30
CA VAL A 38 -18.55 -3.59 -5.84
C VAL A 38 -18.56 -5.06 -5.41
N LYS A 39 -19.55 -5.85 -5.87
CA LYS A 39 -19.62 -7.29 -5.57
C LYS A 39 -18.38 -8.04 -6.05
N GLU A 40 -17.90 -7.73 -7.26
CA GLU A 40 -16.68 -8.33 -7.79
C GLU A 40 -15.46 -8.01 -6.91
N LEU A 41 -15.33 -6.74 -6.49
CA LEU A 41 -14.22 -6.27 -5.67
C LEU A 41 -14.23 -6.91 -4.27
N VAL A 42 -15.40 -7.04 -3.64
CA VAL A 42 -15.56 -7.73 -2.35
C VAL A 42 -15.27 -9.23 -2.49
N ARG A 43 -15.73 -9.87 -3.57
CA ARG A 43 -15.44 -11.29 -3.87
C ARG A 43 -13.94 -11.57 -3.99
N GLN A 44 -13.20 -10.65 -4.62
CA GLN A 44 -11.74 -10.73 -4.73
C GLN A 44 -11.00 -10.53 -3.39
N ASN A 45 -11.69 -10.04 -2.36
CA ASN A 45 -11.10 -9.68 -1.07
C ASN A 45 -11.94 -10.24 0.10
N PRO A 46 -11.96 -11.57 0.31
CA PRO A 46 -12.83 -12.22 1.30
C PRO A 46 -12.55 -11.80 2.75
N ASN A 47 -11.35 -11.30 3.04
CA ASN A 47 -10.91 -10.92 4.38
C ASN A 47 -11.35 -9.52 4.82
N ILE A 48 -12.11 -8.80 3.98
CA ILE A 48 -12.55 -7.43 4.29
C ILE A 48 -13.58 -7.35 5.39
N ALA A 49 -14.43 -8.38 5.50
CA ALA A 49 -15.51 -8.44 6.45
C ALA A 49 -15.77 -9.89 6.86
N HIS A 50 -16.19 -10.07 8.11
CA HIS A 50 -16.67 -11.35 8.59
C HIS A 50 -17.84 -11.82 7.73
N ALA A 51 -17.91 -13.12 7.43
CA ALA A 51 -18.88 -13.67 6.48
C ALA A 51 -20.33 -13.28 6.81
N ALA A 52 -20.68 -13.22 8.10
CA ALA A 52 -22.01 -12.85 8.59
C ALA A 52 -22.44 -11.39 8.31
N VAL A 53 -21.50 -10.47 8.10
CA VAL A 53 -21.79 -9.05 7.85
C VAL A 53 -21.31 -8.58 6.47
N ARG A 54 -20.81 -9.50 5.64
CA ARG A 54 -20.21 -9.17 4.35
C ARG A 54 -21.22 -8.53 3.38
N ASP A 55 -22.45 -9.02 3.39
CA ASP A 55 -23.51 -8.47 2.54
C ASP A 55 -23.85 -7.02 2.96
N LEU A 56 -23.92 -6.76 4.27
CA LEU A 56 -24.15 -5.41 4.81
C LEU A 56 -23.03 -4.44 4.42
N GLU A 57 -21.77 -4.87 4.52
CA GLU A 57 -20.62 -4.03 4.13
C GLU A 57 -20.59 -3.79 2.60
N THR A 58 -21.09 -4.76 1.83
CA THR A 58 -21.23 -4.63 0.36
C THR A 58 -22.29 -3.58 0.03
N ASP A 59 -23.46 -3.64 0.68
CA ASP A 59 -24.56 -2.70 0.47
C ASP A 59 -24.19 -1.28 0.93
N GLU A 60 -23.51 -1.15 2.07
CA GLU A 60 -22.99 0.12 2.57
C GLU A 60 -21.99 0.75 1.58
N LEU A 61 -21.09 -0.06 0.99
CA LEU A 61 -20.16 0.41 -0.03
C LEU A 61 -20.88 0.85 -1.32
N ILE A 62 -21.90 0.11 -1.76
CA ILE A 62 -22.76 0.49 -2.90
C ILE A 62 -23.42 1.84 -2.62
N GLN A 63 -24.03 2.01 -1.45
CA GLN A 63 -24.74 3.22 -1.07
C GLN A 63 -23.80 4.44 -1.05
N ARG A 64 -22.59 4.31 -0.49
CA ARG A 64 -21.60 5.40 -0.48
C ARG A 64 -21.15 5.81 -1.87
N VAL A 65 -20.97 4.83 -2.76
CA VAL A 65 -20.64 5.10 -4.16
C VAL A 65 -21.78 5.86 -4.84
N ARG A 66 -23.04 5.44 -4.64
CA ARG A 66 -24.22 6.11 -5.19
C ARG A 66 -24.33 7.55 -4.69
N ILE A 67 -24.19 7.79 -3.38
CA ILE A 67 -24.23 9.13 -2.78
C ILE A 67 -23.11 10.03 -3.34
N LYS A 68 -21.88 9.52 -3.43
CA LYS A 68 -20.76 10.29 -3.99
C LYS A 68 -20.97 10.59 -5.47
N PHE A 69 -21.52 9.65 -6.23
CA PHE A 69 -21.78 9.86 -7.65
C PHE A 69 -22.92 10.86 -7.87
N TRP A 70 -24.02 10.76 -7.11
CA TRP A 70 -25.10 11.75 -7.08
C TRP A 70 -24.58 13.16 -6.81
N ASN A 71 -23.75 13.32 -5.77
CA ASN A 71 -23.13 14.61 -5.44
C ASN A 71 -22.28 15.17 -6.60
N VAL A 72 -21.62 14.31 -7.36
CA VAL A 72 -20.83 14.75 -8.52
C VAL A 72 -21.74 15.20 -9.65
N LEU A 73 -22.81 14.45 -9.95
CA LEU A 73 -23.79 14.80 -10.98
C LEU A 73 -24.50 16.11 -10.68
N LYS A 74 -24.80 16.39 -9.40
CA LYS A 74 -25.38 17.67 -8.98
C LYS A 74 -24.49 18.87 -9.27
N ASN A 75 -23.17 18.69 -9.19
CA ASN A 75 -22.21 19.79 -9.29
C ASN A 75 -21.65 19.99 -10.70
N ARG A 76 -21.67 18.96 -11.55
CA ARG A 76 -21.12 19.03 -12.92
C ARG A 76 -21.62 17.89 -13.81
N GLN A 77 -21.65 18.17 -15.11
CA GLN A 77 -21.81 17.12 -16.12
C GLN A 77 -20.55 16.24 -16.18
N VAL A 78 -20.73 14.93 -16.24
CA VAL A 78 -19.64 13.95 -16.29
C VAL A 78 -19.64 13.25 -17.65
N GLU A 79 -18.62 13.51 -18.46
CA GLU A 79 -18.49 12.91 -19.80
C GLU A 79 -18.17 11.40 -19.74
N TYR A 80 -17.38 10.98 -18.74
CA TYR A 80 -16.90 9.60 -18.59
C TYR A 80 -17.37 8.94 -17.28
N SER A 81 -18.69 8.78 -17.12
CA SER A 81 -19.33 8.31 -15.87
C SER A 81 -18.76 6.99 -15.35
N LYS A 82 -18.53 5.98 -16.21
CA LYS A 82 -17.99 4.67 -15.77
C LYS A 82 -16.58 4.77 -15.17
N ALA A 83 -15.70 5.58 -15.77
CA ALA A 83 -14.35 5.77 -15.25
C ALA A 83 -14.37 6.48 -13.90
N TYR A 84 -15.27 7.46 -13.76
CA TYR A 84 -15.48 8.19 -12.53
C TYR A 84 -16.03 7.28 -11.41
N ILE A 85 -17.04 6.48 -11.71
CA ILE A 85 -17.61 5.48 -10.79
C ILE A 85 -16.53 4.51 -10.31
N ARG A 86 -15.70 3.96 -11.20
CA ARG A 86 -14.58 3.07 -10.80
C ARG A 86 -13.62 3.75 -9.81
N ARG A 87 -13.32 5.03 -10.03
CA ARG A 87 -12.47 5.80 -9.13
C ARG A 87 -13.12 5.99 -7.75
N ILE A 88 -14.42 6.28 -7.71
CA ILE A 88 -15.18 6.39 -6.45
C ILE A 88 -15.13 5.04 -5.71
N ILE A 89 -15.47 3.94 -6.40
CA ILE A 89 -15.45 2.57 -5.83
C ILE A 89 -14.09 2.27 -5.21
N HIS A 90 -13.00 2.48 -5.96
CA HIS A 90 -11.65 2.23 -5.46
C HIS A 90 -11.33 3.08 -4.22
N SER A 91 -11.66 4.38 -4.23
CA SER A 91 -11.41 5.25 -3.08
C SER A 91 -12.21 4.82 -1.84
N GLU A 92 -13.50 4.51 -1.98
CA GLU A 92 -14.33 4.07 -0.86
C GLU A 92 -13.88 2.73 -0.30
N PHE A 93 -13.47 1.82 -1.18
CA PHE A 93 -12.94 0.54 -0.78
C PHE A 93 -11.65 0.67 0.03
N VAL A 94 -10.72 1.53 -0.42
CA VAL A 94 -9.49 1.84 0.33
C VAL A 94 -9.82 2.51 1.66
N ASP A 95 -10.78 3.43 1.70
CA ASP A 95 -11.20 4.10 2.94
C ASP A 95 -11.86 3.11 3.90
N MET A 96 -12.66 2.17 3.41
CA MET A 96 -13.22 1.06 4.18
C MET A 96 -12.10 0.20 4.80
N LEU A 97 -11.11 -0.23 4.00
CA LEU A 97 -9.94 -0.96 4.49
C LEU A 97 -9.18 -0.18 5.57
N ARG A 98 -9.00 1.13 5.38
CA ARG A 98 -8.33 2.00 6.35
C ARG A 98 -9.10 2.14 7.65
N ARG A 99 -10.44 2.22 7.62
CA ARG A 99 -11.28 2.27 8.81
C ARG A 99 -11.30 0.94 9.56
N LYS A 100 -11.16 -0.18 8.85
CA LYS A 100 -11.08 -1.51 9.45
C LYS A 100 -9.70 -1.80 10.04
N ARG A 101 -8.62 -1.19 9.56
CA ARG A 101 -7.26 -1.34 10.15
C ARG A 101 -7.18 -1.03 11.66
N PRO A 102 -7.72 0.08 12.19
CA PRO A 102 -7.77 0.33 13.63
C PRO A 102 -8.79 -0.54 14.39
N MET A 103 -9.64 -1.31 13.70
CA MET A 103 -10.46 -2.37 14.33
C MET A 103 -9.85 -3.77 14.18
N GLN A 104 -8.80 -3.90 13.35
CA GLN A 104 -7.98 -5.10 13.18
C GLN A 104 -6.69 -5.05 14.00
N SER A 105 -6.41 -3.96 14.73
CA SER A 105 -5.71 -4.11 15.99
C SER A 105 -6.57 -5.04 16.82
N LEU A 106 -6.06 -6.25 17.12
CA LEU A 106 -6.77 -7.31 17.83
C LEU A 106 -7.67 -6.68 18.91
N PRO A 107 -8.95 -7.09 19.05
CA PRO A 107 -9.68 -6.77 20.26
C PRO A 107 -8.79 -7.17 21.42
N LEU A 108 -8.45 -6.20 22.28
CA LEU A 108 -7.63 -6.48 23.45
C LEU A 108 -8.30 -7.65 24.17
N PRO A 109 -7.58 -8.73 24.48
CA PRO A 109 -8.19 -9.85 25.19
C PRO A 109 -8.86 -9.29 26.46
N ILE A 110 -10.06 -9.76 26.74
CA ILE A 110 -10.85 -9.39 27.92
C ILE A 110 -10.94 -10.67 28.76
N ASP A 111 -10.77 -10.56 30.08
CA ASP A 111 -10.91 -11.69 31.00
C ASP A 111 -12.39 -12.07 31.23
N GLU A 112 -12.62 -13.08 32.07
CA GLU A 112 -13.96 -13.57 32.41
C GLU A 112 -14.79 -12.51 33.18
N GLU A 113 -14.12 -11.51 33.74
CA GLU A 113 -14.70 -10.41 34.52
C GLU A 113 -15.05 -9.17 33.68
N GLY A 114 -14.74 -9.19 32.38
CA GLY A 114 -15.02 -8.06 31.48
C GLY A 114 -13.99 -6.93 31.56
N GLU A 115 -12.87 -7.16 32.26
CA GLU A 115 -11.74 -6.24 32.36
C GLU A 115 -10.71 -6.54 31.25
N LEU A 116 -9.91 -5.54 30.89
CA LEU A 116 -8.82 -5.73 29.93
C LEU A 116 -7.83 -6.77 30.47
N TYR A 117 -7.68 -7.90 29.78
CA TYR A 117 -6.76 -8.98 30.14
C TYR A 117 -5.33 -8.46 30.16
N GLN A 118 -4.82 -8.16 31.35
CA GLN A 118 -3.42 -7.78 31.61
C GLN A 118 -2.50 -8.99 31.80
N GLY A 119 -2.94 -10.20 31.42
CA GLY A 119 -2.05 -11.36 31.37
C GLY A 119 -1.02 -11.19 30.25
N ALA A 120 0.25 -11.48 30.56
CA ALA A 120 1.44 -11.37 29.71
C ALA A 120 1.19 -10.55 28.43
N MET A 121 1.19 -9.21 28.57
CA MET A 121 1.30 -8.32 27.42
C MET A 121 2.35 -8.95 26.48
N LEU A 122 1.95 -9.27 25.25
CA LEU A 122 2.90 -9.33 24.15
C LEU A 122 3.40 -7.90 24.00
N ILE A 123 4.28 -7.49 24.92
CA ILE A 123 5.19 -6.39 24.71
C ILE A 123 5.83 -6.77 23.39
N THR A 124 5.52 -6.04 22.33
CA THR A 124 6.43 -6.04 21.18
C THR A 124 7.74 -5.60 21.81
N PRO A 125 8.72 -6.50 21.98
CA PRO A 125 9.87 -6.21 22.82
C PRO A 125 10.42 -4.88 22.36
N GLY A 126 10.39 -3.89 23.26
CA GLY A 126 11.11 -2.66 23.01
C GLY A 126 12.58 -3.02 22.80
N GLN A 127 13.33 -2.16 22.12
CA GLN A 127 14.77 -2.32 21.96
C GLN A 127 15.41 -2.68 23.33
N GLY A 128 16.02 -3.86 23.46
CA GLY A 128 16.62 -4.36 24.71
C GLY A 128 15.69 -5.16 25.64
N MET A 129 14.48 -5.54 25.21
CA MET A 129 13.57 -6.42 25.96
C MET A 129 13.51 -7.84 25.42
N SER A 130 14.10 -8.11 24.25
CA SER A 130 14.26 -9.47 23.75
C SER A 130 15.47 -10.12 24.43
N ASP A 131 15.56 -11.43 24.31
CA ASP A 131 16.77 -12.16 24.71
C ASP A 131 17.98 -11.60 23.94
N PRO A 132 19.04 -11.13 24.64
CA PRO A 132 20.23 -10.53 24.00
C PRO A 132 20.89 -11.41 22.95
N GLU A 133 20.77 -12.74 23.08
CA GLU A 133 21.29 -13.68 22.08
C GLU A 133 20.54 -13.55 20.75
N TYR A 134 19.21 -13.42 20.80
CA TYR A 134 18.39 -13.24 19.60
C TYR A 134 18.54 -11.84 18.99
N GLU A 135 18.67 -10.79 19.80
CA GLU A 135 18.92 -9.43 19.29
C GLU A 135 20.26 -9.38 18.53
N TYR A 136 21.28 -10.05 19.07
CA TYR A 136 22.58 -10.16 18.40
C TYR A 136 22.50 -10.96 17.10
N GLU A 137 21.79 -12.10 17.09
CA GLU A 137 21.57 -12.87 15.87
C GLU A 137 20.86 -12.05 14.78
N GLU A 138 19.80 -11.32 15.14
CA GLU A 138 19.05 -10.47 14.20
C GLU A 138 19.93 -9.33 13.64
N GLU A 139 20.74 -8.69 14.49
CA GLU A 139 21.68 -7.64 14.06
C GLU A 139 22.77 -8.19 13.11
N VAL A 140 23.28 -9.39 13.38
CA VAL A 140 24.24 -10.08 12.51
C VAL A 140 23.59 -10.45 11.18
N GLU A 141 22.38 -11.02 11.19
CA GLU A 141 21.65 -11.36 9.96
C GLU A 141 21.34 -10.12 9.11
N LEU A 142 20.92 -9.02 9.75
CA LEU A 142 20.69 -7.75 9.08
C LEU A 142 21.97 -7.22 8.42
N THR A 143 23.10 -7.28 9.12
CA THR A 143 24.41 -6.86 8.61
C THR A 143 24.81 -7.69 7.39
N ILE A 144 24.68 -9.01 7.47
CA ILE A 144 24.97 -9.92 6.34
C ILE A 144 24.07 -9.61 5.14
N CYS A 145 22.78 -9.39 5.38
CA CYS A 145 21.82 -9.06 4.33
C CYS A 145 22.16 -7.72 3.65
N MET A 146 22.55 -6.71 4.44
CA MET A 146 22.99 -5.42 3.94
C MET A 146 24.25 -5.57 3.06
N ASP A 147 25.23 -6.33 3.52
CA ASP A 147 26.47 -6.61 2.78
C ASP A 147 26.20 -7.28 1.43
N GLU A 148 25.33 -8.29 1.41
CA GLU A 148 24.97 -8.98 0.18
C GLU A 148 24.21 -8.09 -0.79
N MET A 149 23.33 -7.23 -0.28
CA MET A 149 22.64 -6.24 -1.09
C MET A 149 23.64 -5.27 -1.71
N VAL A 150 24.57 -4.70 -0.92
CA VAL A 150 25.58 -3.77 -1.42
C VAL A 150 26.46 -4.45 -2.48
N ASP A 151 26.94 -5.67 -2.24
CA ASP A 151 27.68 -6.44 -3.24
C ASP A 151 26.90 -6.58 -4.56
N ALA A 152 25.62 -6.94 -4.48
CA ALA A 152 24.77 -7.11 -5.65
C ALA A 152 24.57 -5.77 -6.38
N VAL A 153 24.49 -4.66 -5.66
CA VAL A 153 24.42 -3.31 -6.23
C VAL A 153 25.72 -2.95 -6.95
N LEU A 154 26.88 -3.25 -6.37
CA LEU A 154 28.19 -2.98 -6.98
C LEU A 154 28.44 -3.81 -8.26
N GLN A 155 27.76 -4.95 -8.41
CA GLN A 155 27.80 -5.75 -9.63
C GLN A 155 26.93 -5.20 -10.77
N LEU A 156 26.13 -4.16 -10.52
CA LEU A 156 25.31 -3.52 -11.55
C LEU A 156 26.17 -2.68 -12.51
N PRO A 157 25.72 -2.49 -13.77
CA PRO A 157 26.29 -1.47 -14.64
C PRO A 157 26.23 -0.08 -13.99
N ALA A 158 27.25 0.77 -14.21
CA ALA A 158 27.43 2.04 -13.49
C ALA A 158 26.16 2.93 -13.39
N ARG A 159 25.37 3.04 -14.46
CA ARG A 159 24.10 3.79 -14.44
C ARG A 159 23.03 3.16 -13.55
N GLN A 160 22.93 1.83 -13.55
CA GLN A 160 21.99 1.10 -12.71
C GLN A 160 22.44 1.11 -11.25
N GLN A 161 23.75 0.99 -11.00
CA GLN A 161 24.36 1.15 -9.69
C GLN A 161 24.03 2.54 -9.12
N GLN A 162 24.33 3.62 -9.85
CA GLN A 162 24.04 4.99 -9.40
C GLN A 162 22.55 5.18 -9.11
N ALA A 163 21.67 4.72 -10.02
CA ALA A 163 20.22 4.80 -9.81
C ALA A 163 19.80 4.07 -8.52
N MET A 164 20.33 2.87 -8.30
CA MET A 164 20.00 2.06 -7.14
C MET A 164 20.52 2.67 -5.84
N VAL A 165 21.78 3.11 -5.80
CA VAL A 165 22.37 3.80 -4.64
C VAL A 165 21.54 5.02 -4.26
N CYS A 166 21.18 5.86 -5.23
CA CYS A 166 20.32 7.01 -4.97
C CYS A 166 18.93 6.59 -4.43
N SER A 167 18.35 5.52 -4.98
CA SER A 167 17.05 5.01 -4.51
C SER A 167 17.11 4.37 -3.13
N LEU A 168 18.24 3.76 -2.74
CA LEU A 168 18.43 3.18 -1.40
C LEU A 168 18.59 4.29 -0.38
N ARG A 169 19.40 5.31 -0.67
CA ARG A 169 19.57 6.48 0.20
C ARG A 169 18.26 7.19 0.54
N ASP A 170 17.33 7.24 -0.42
CA ASP A 170 16.02 7.87 -0.23
C ASP A 170 15.02 7.00 0.58
N ARG A 171 15.32 5.73 0.86
CA ARG A 171 14.34 4.73 1.34
C ARG A 171 14.77 3.91 2.55
N VAL A 172 16.06 3.80 2.82
CA VAL A 172 16.57 3.03 3.96
C VAL A 172 16.46 3.87 5.23
N ASP A 173 15.97 3.27 6.31
CA ASP A 173 15.76 3.94 7.59
C ASP A 173 17.08 4.24 8.32
N ASP A 174 18.06 3.34 8.21
CA ASP A 174 19.39 3.49 8.80
C ASP A 174 20.44 3.78 7.71
N LEU A 175 20.62 5.08 7.43
CA LEU A 175 21.58 5.53 6.43
C LEU A 175 23.03 5.26 6.84
N THR A 176 23.34 5.32 8.14
CA THR A 176 24.70 5.11 8.66
C THR A 176 25.19 3.71 8.35
N ARG A 177 24.36 2.68 8.63
CA ARG A 177 24.71 1.29 8.31
C ARG A 177 24.87 1.05 6.80
N LEU A 178 24.09 1.75 5.98
CA LEU A 178 24.24 1.68 4.52
C LEU A 178 25.58 2.30 4.09
N GLU A 179 25.93 3.47 4.61
CA GLU A 179 27.21 4.14 4.35
C GLU A 179 28.40 3.26 4.77
N ASP A 180 28.38 2.70 5.99
CA ASP A 180 29.42 1.79 6.49
C ASP A 180 29.63 0.58 5.57
N ALA A 181 28.53 0.00 5.05
CA ALA A 181 28.59 -1.14 4.14
C ALA A 181 29.22 -0.78 2.78
N PHE A 182 29.01 0.44 2.27
CA PHE A 182 29.67 0.93 1.05
C PHE A 182 31.13 1.34 1.29
N ASP A 183 31.43 1.96 2.44
CA ASP A 183 32.77 2.38 2.84
C ASP A 183 33.70 1.19 3.04
N THR A 184 33.19 0.08 3.58
CA THR A 184 33.91 -1.20 3.66
C THR A 184 34.40 -1.69 2.30
N ARG A 185 33.71 -1.30 1.21
CA ARG A 185 34.05 -1.62 -0.18
C ARG A 185 34.76 -0.47 -0.90
N GLN A 186 35.17 0.57 -0.18
CA GLN A 186 35.86 1.75 -0.68
C GLN A 186 35.06 2.50 -1.76
N VAL A 187 33.73 2.47 -1.68
CA VAL A 187 32.85 3.20 -2.60
C VAL A 187 32.23 4.37 -1.87
N ASP A 188 32.67 5.58 -2.24
CA ASP A 188 32.11 6.81 -1.69
C ASP A 188 30.69 7.05 -2.24
N MET A 189 29.68 6.83 -1.40
CA MET A 189 28.28 7.08 -1.72
C MET A 189 27.98 8.54 -2.03
N SER A 190 28.79 9.48 -1.51
CA SER A 190 28.58 10.91 -1.73
C SER A 190 28.76 11.31 -3.19
N MET A 191 29.52 10.53 -3.96
CA MET A 191 29.71 10.72 -5.40
C MET A 191 28.52 10.25 -6.24
N LEU A 192 27.65 9.39 -5.68
CA LEU A 192 26.54 8.76 -6.38
C LEU A 192 25.21 9.44 -6.02
N GLN A 193 25.04 10.69 -6.46
CA GLN A 193 23.83 11.48 -6.20
C GLN A 193 22.88 11.55 -7.40
N TRP A 194 21.61 11.89 -7.10
CA TRP A 194 20.63 12.24 -8.14
C TRP A 194 21.13 13.45 -8.94
N PRO A 195 21.09 13.40 -10.28
CA PRO A 195 21.39 14.57 -11.10
C PRO A 195 20.47 15.75 -10.79
N THR A 196 21.02 16.97 -10.78
CA THR A 196 20.25 18.20 -10.53
C THR A 196 19.29 18.51 -11.68
N LYS A 197 19.65 18.11 -12.90
CA LYS A 197 18.82 18.33 -14.10
C LYS A 197 17.71 17.29 -14.17
N LYS A 198 16.47 17.77 -14.35
CA LYS A 198 15.25 16.94 -14.41
C LYS A 198 15.32 15.84 -15.48
N ALA A 199 15.82 16.16 -16.68
CA ALA A 199 15.90 15.19 -17.77
C ALA A 199 16.86 14.03 -17.45
N GLU A 200 18.05 14.34 -16.91
CA GLU A 200 19.04 13.34 -16.51
C GLU A 200 18.53 12.48 -15.35
N LYS A 201 17.84 13.10 -14.38
CA LYS A 201 17.17 12.37 -13.29
C LYS A 201 16.13 11.38 -13.83
N GLN A 202 15.30 11.77 -14.80
CA GLN A 202 14.31 10.88 -15.40
C GLN A 202 14.95 9.68 -16.11
N ILE A 203 16.03 9.90 -16.86
CA ILE A 203 16.78 8.83 -17.54
C ILE A 203 17.36 7.86 -16.52
N LEU A 204 17.95 8.38 -15.43
CA LEU A 204 18.51 7.55 -14.36
C LEU A 204 17.42 6.76 -13.63
N GLN A 205 16.28 7.39 -13.33
CA GLN A 205 15.12 6.73 -12.73
C GLN A 205 14.55 5.61 -13.61
N ALA A 206 14.55 5.77 -14.94
CA ALA A 206 14.12 4.73 -15.87
C ALA A 206 14.99 3.46 -15.77
N SER A 207 16.25 3.61 -15.33
CA SER A 207 17.18 2.48 -15.14
C SER A 207 16.88 1.66 -13.87
N LEU A 208 16.03 2.16 -12.95
CA LEU A 208 15.70 1.47 -11.70
C LEU A 208 14.98 0.15 -11.90
N SER A 209 14.09 0.05 -12.90
CA SER A 209 13.34 -1.19 -13.15
C SER A 209 14.30 -2.33 -13.51
N ALA A 210 15.20 -2.09 -14.45
CA ALA A 210 16.23 -3.04 -14.86
C ALA A 210 17.17 -3.39 -13.70
N ALA A 211 17.62 -2.39 -12.94
CA ALA A 211 18.47 -2.58 -11.77
C ALA A 211 17.81 -3.50 -10.73
N ARG A 212 16.53 -3.27 -10.40
CA ARG A 212 15.77 -4.12 -9.48
C ARG A 212 15.61 -5.55 -9.99
N THR A 213 15.31 -5.72 -11.27
CA THR A 213 15.21 -7.07 -11.86
C THR A 213 16.54 -7.81 -11.79
N HIS A 214 17.66 -7.12 -12.00
CA HIS A 214 18.99 -7.71 -11.88
C HIS A 214 19.31 -8.13 -10.43
N LEU A 215 19.04 -7.25 -9.46
CA LEU A 215 19.20 -7.56 -8.04
C LEU A 215 18.38 -8.79 -7.62
N VAL A 216 17.10 -8.85 -7.99
CA VAL A 216 16.23 -9.99 -7.66
C VAL A 216 16.80 -11.31 -8.20
N LYS A 217 17.41 -11.31 -9.39
CA LYS A 217 18.04 -12.53 -9.92
C LYS A 217 19.30 -12.88 -9.11
N SER A 218 20.19 -11.91 -8.91
CA SER A 218 21.46 -12.12 -8.20
C SER A 218 21.26 -12.58 -6.74
N LEU A 219 20.27 -12.03 -6.04
CA LEU A 219 19.98 -12.37 -4.65
C LEU A 219 19.24 -13.70 -4.53
N LYS A 220 18.33 -14.03 -5.47
CA LYS A 220 17.69 -15.36 -5.49
C LYS A 220 18.69 -16.49 -5.66
N ASP A 221 19.69 -16.31 -6.51
CA ASP A 221 20.72 -17.31 -6.72
C ASP A 221 21.57 -17.51 -5.45
N ARG A 222 21.88 -16.42 -4.73
CA ARG A 222 22.57 -16.46 -3.43
C ARG A 222 21.72 -17.11 -2.33
N ASP A 223 20.42 -16.82 -2.25
CA ASP A 223 19.49 -17.43 -1.29
C ASP A 223 19.31 -18.93 -1.53
N LEU A 224 19.20 -19.34 -2.80
CA LEU A 224 19.11 -20.74 -3.19
C LEU A 224 20.42 -21.47 -2.85
N TYR A 225 21.57 -20.83 -3.09
CA TYR A 225 22.89 -21.35 -2.71
C TYR A 225 23.04 -21.48 -1.18
N ARG A 226 22.60 -20.48 -0.41
CA ARG A 226 22.60 -20.53 1.07
C ARG A 226 21.73 -21.68 1.60
N LYS A 227 20.52 -21.85 1.05
CA LYS A 227 19.62 -22.96 1.40
C LYS A 227 20.19 -24.33 1.01
N ALA A 228 20.92 -24.42 -0.10
CA ALA A 228 21.60 -25.65 -0.50
C ALA A 228 22.78 -25.98 0.45
N LEU A 229 23.59 -24.99 0.82
CA LEU A 229 24.70 -25.15 1.75
C LEU A 229 24.24 -25.53 3.17
N SER A 230 23.17 -24.94 3.68
CA SER A 230 22.64 -25.29 5.01
C SER A 230 22.13 -26.73 5.05
N ARG A 231 21.49 -27.20 3.97
CA ARG A 231 21.09 -28.62 3.81
C ARG A 231 22.29 -29.55 3.76
N LEU A 232 23.37 -29.19 3.06
CA LEU A 232 24.61 -29.96 2.99
C LEU A 232 25.33 -30.05 4.35
N LYS A 233 25.40 -28.93 5.09
CA LYS A 233 25.97 -28.92 6.45
C LYS A 233 25.17 -29.82 7.41
N LYS A 234 23.84 -29.75 7.33
CA LYS A 234 22.94 -30.62 8.14
C LYS A 234 23.10 -32.09 7.78
N ALA A 235 23.22 -32.42 6.50
CA ALA A 235 23.47 -33.78 6.03
C ALA A 235 24.84 -34.32 6.51
N LYS A 236 25.89 -33.49 6.48
CA LYS A 236 27.23 -33.85 6.94
C LYS A 236 27.31 -34.07 8.45
N ALA A 237 26.56 -33.29 9.23
CA ALA A 237 26.45 -33.46 10.69
C ALA A 237 25.73 -34.77 11.06
N LEU A 238 24.75 -35.20 10.27
CA LEU A 238 24.03 -36.47 10.45
C LEU A 238 24.86 -37.71 10.05
N THR A 239 25.91 -37.54 9.22
CA THR A 239 26.82 -38.63 8.82
C THR A 239 28.04 -38.79 9.72
N LEU A 240 28.26 -37.87 10.65
CA LEU A 240 29.39 -37.87 11.61
C LEU A 240 28.96 -38.16 13.06
N ALA A 241 27.67 -38.43 13.27
CA ALA A 241 27.08 -38.93 14.51
C ALA A 241 26.73 -40.41 14.33
#